data_AF-A0A7S2H6S0-F1
#
_entry.id   AF-A0A7S2H6S0-F1
#
_cell.length_a   1.000
_cell.length_b   1.000
_cell.length_c   1.000
_cell.angle_alpha   90.00
_cell.angle_beta   90.00
_cell.angle_gamma   90.00
#
_symmetry.space_group_name_H-M   'P 1'
#
loop_
_entity.id
_entity.type
_entity.pdbx_description
1 polymer ?
#
loop_
_entity_poly.entity_id
_entity_poly.type
_entity_poly.pdbx_seq_one_letter_code
_entity_poly.pdbx_strand_id
1 'polypeptide(L)'
;VARGVFNEVQKSSDPKEHNAFLDISHRDAQWTRGRFPTIDKTLNEHGIDMTKQVIPVVPAAHYTCGGVTTDLDGQTSLRGLYAAGESARTGLHGGNRLASTSLLEGLVYGAAVADHVGESDEGRETYEWTKEVINQLDSKSKESSPQPVYATSTATSVAARELLVELRRTMWDYVGVVRTPTGLSTAISNLRGIREEADDIYATCINAETAGLRDAAYAGEAVALAAHRNRVSAGAHCIVLEEEDSDSDSDGEAEIAAAGP
;
A
#
# COMPACT_ATOMS: atom_id res chain seq x y z
N VAL A 1 -8.02 -12.50 11.80
CA VAL A 1 -7.43 -13.56 10.94
C VAL A 1 -5.99 -13.26 10.58
N ALA A 2 -5.69 -12.23 9.77
CA ALA A 2 -4.32 -11.94 9.31
C ALA A 2 -3.27 -11.87 10.43
N ARG A 3 -3.54 -11.16 11.53
CA ARG A 3 -2.66 -11.11 12.71
C ARG A 3 -2.46 -12.48 13.37
N GLY A 4 -3.50 -13.32 13.42
CA GLY A 4 -3.40 -14.67 13.97
C GLY A 4 -2.53 -15.58 13.11
N VAL A 5 -2.71 -15.54 11.79
CA VAL A 5 -1.86 -16.25 10.82
C VAL A 5 -0.41 -15.76 10.93
N PHE A 6 -0.20 -14.44 10.99
CA PHE A 6 1.12 -13.85 11.17
C PHE A 6 1.81 -14.38 12.44
N ASN A 7 1.13 -14.34 13.58
CA ASN A 7 1.67 -14.84 14.84
C ASN A 7 2.04 -16.34 14.80
N GLU A 8 1.26 -17.15 14.07
CA GLU A 8 1.57 -18.57 13.91
C GLU A 8 2.80 -18.81 13.03
N VAL A 9 2.91 -18.05 11.94
CA VAL A 9 4.09 -18.10 11.04
C VAL A 9 5.37 -17.68 11.78
N GLN A 10 5.30 -16.69 12.67
CA GLN A 10 6.46 -16.23 13.45
C GLN A 10 6.99 -17.26 14.47
N LYS A 11 6.27 -18.36 14.72
CA LYS A 11 6.74 -19.41 15.65
C LYS A 11 7.79 -20.34 15.05
N SER A 12 7.93 -20.40 13.72
CA SER A 12 9.02 -21.14 13.08
C SER A 12 10.20 -20.21 12.79
N SER A 13 11.41 -20.73 13.00
CA SER A 13 12.66 -20.11 12.58
C SER A 13 13.11 -20.54 11.16
N ASP A 14 12.46 -21.55 10.56
CA ASP A 14 12.77 -21.99 9.20
C ASP A 14 11.83 -21.27 8.20
N PRO A 15 12.36 -20.43 7.29
CA PRO A 15 11.55 -19.74 6.29
C PRO A 15 10.85 -20.67 5.29
N LYS A 16 11.22 -21.96 5.24
CA LYS A 16 10.58 -22.98 4.41
C LYS A 16 9.43 -23.70 5.10
N GLU A 17 9.27 -23.50 6.41
CA GLU A 17 8.21 -24.14 7.18
C GLU A 17 6.94 -23.28 7.17
N HIS A 18 5.79 -23.94 7.02
CA HIS A 18 4.49 -23.30 7.10
C HIS A 18 3.76 -23.79 8.34
N ASN A 19 3.34 -22.85 9.20
CA ASN A 19 2.61 -23.18 10.43
C ASN A 19 1.12 -22.81 10.36
N ALA A 20 0.68 -22.18 9.27
CA ALA A 20 -0.70 -21.80 9.06
C ALA A 20 -1.22 -22.36 7.74
N PHE A 21 -2.39 -22.99 7.81
CA PHE A 21 -3.00 -23.67 6.68
C PHE A 21 -4.48 -23.33 6.53
N LEU A 22 -4.94 -23.33 5.28
CA LEU A 22 -6.35 -23.30 4.92
C LEU A 22 -6.81 -24.73 4.60
N ASP A 23 -7.85 -25.19 5.28
CA ASP A 23 -8.44 -26.51 5.04
C ASP A 23 -9.90 -26.39 4.54
N ILE A 24 -10.12 -26.81 3.29
CA ILE A 24 -11.45 -26.93 2.68
C ILE A 24 -11.77 -28.38 2.28
N SER A 25 -10.94 -29.36 2.68
CA SER A 25 -11.09 -30.77 2.31
C SER A 25 -12.39 -31.41 2.83
N HIS A 26 -13.02 -30.79 3.84
CA HIS A 26 -14.33 -31.18 4.35
C HIS A 26 -15.50 -30.92 3.38
N ARG A 27 -15.29 -30.12 2.32
CA ARG A 27 -16.32 -29.83 1.31
C ARG A 27 -16.31 -30.87 0.20
N ASP A 28 -17.46 -31.05 -0.45
CA ASP A 28 -17.57 -31.92 -1.61
C ASP A 28 -16.57 -31.51 -2.70
N ALA A 29 -15.86 -32.50 -3.24
CA ALA A 29 -14.77 -32.26 -4.17
C ALA A 29 -15.25 -31.69 -5.51
N GLN A 30 -16.41 -32.14 -6.01
CA GLN A 30 -16.96 -31.64 -7.27
C GLN A 30 -17.43 -30.20 -7.12
N TRP A 31 -18.13 -29.89 -6.03
CA TRP A 31 -18.54 -28.53 -5.69
C TRP A 31 -17.34 -27.60 -5.55
N THR A 32 -16.30 -28.02 -4.82
CA THR A 32 -15.11 -27.21 -4.55
C THR A 32 -14.38 -26.83 -5.83
N ARG A 33 -14.15 -27.80 -6.74
CA ARG A 33 -13.55 -27.55 -8.05
C ARG A 33 -14.44 -26.68 -8.94
N GLY A 34 -15.75 -26.92 -8.92
CA GLY A 34 -16.72 -26.13 -9.69
C GLY A 34 -16.81 -24.68 -9.22
N ARG A 35 -16.70 -24.43 -7.91
CA ARG A 35 -16.81 -23.09 -7.31
C ARG A 35 -15.55 -22.25 -7.46
N PHE A 36 -14.37 -22.89 -7.40
CA PHE A 36 -13.05 -22.24 -7.42
C PHE A 36 -12.12 -22.82 -8.51
N PRO A 37 -12.53 -22.83 -9.79
CA PRO A 37 -11.79 -23.53 -10.84
C PRO A 37 -10.38 -22.95 -11.07
N THR A 38 -10.21 -21.62 -10.95
CA THR A 38 -8.89 -20.98 -11.08
C THR A 38 -7.97 -21.38 -9.94
N ILE A 39 -8.47 -21.41 -8.70
CA ILE A 39 -7.68 -21.81 -7.52
C ILE A 39 -7.29 -23.29 -7.64
N ASP A 40 -8.23 -24.16 -8.02
CA ASP A 40 -7.96 -25.59 -8.23
C ASP A 40 -6.85 -25.79 -9.26
N LYS A 41 -6.94 -25.11 -10.41
CA LYS A 41 -5.93 -25.19 -11.46
C LYS A 41 -4.55 -24.74 -10.95
N THR A 42 -4.47 -23.57 -10.32
CA THR A 42 -3.20 -23.03 -9.81
C THR A 42 -2.58 -23.93 -8.75
N LEU A 43 -3.38 -24.49 -7.83
CA LEU A 43 -2.89 -25.41 -6.82
C LEU A 43 -2.41 -26.73 -7.43
N ASN A 44 -3.13 -27.27 -8.42
CA ASN A 44 -2.72 -28.47 -9.14
C ASN A 44 -1.39 -28.28 -9.90
N GLU A 45 -1.13 -27.09 -10.47
CA GLU A 45 0.17 -26.74 -11.09
C GLU A 45 1.33 -26.80 -10.07
N HIS A 46 1.02 -26.61 -8.79
CA HIS A 46 1.98 -26.72 -7.68
C HIS A 46 1.89 -28.08 -6.95
N GLY A 47 1.14 -29.04 -7.49
CA GLY A 47 1.00 -30.38 -6.91
C GLY A 47 0.13 -30.45 -5.65
N ILE A 48 -0.73 -29.46 -5.42
CA ILE A 48 -1.63 -29.38 -4.26
C ILE A 48 -3.07 -29.67 -4.69
N ASP A 49 -3.69 -30.73 -4.14
CA ASP A 49 -5.12 -31.03 -4.30
C ASP A 49 -5.91 -30.47 -3.12
N MET A 50 -6.52 -29.29 -3.29
CA MET A 50 -7.27 -28.61 -2.22
C MET A 50 -8.49 -29.39 -1.69
N THR A 51 -8.93 -30.43 -2.41
CA THR A 51 -10.03 -31.30 -1.95
C THR A 51 -9.56 -32.39 -0.99
N LYS A 52 -8.25 -32.56 -0.82
CA LYS A 52 -7.65 -33.63 0.01
C LYS A 52 -6.54 -33.13 0.94
N GLN A 53 -5.92 -32.00 0.62
CA GLN A 53 -4.75 -31.47 1.30
C GLN A 53 -5.05 -30.09 1.86
N VAL A 54 -4.39 -29.80 2.99
CA VAL A 54 -4.35 -28.45 3.54
C VAL A 54 -3.44 -27.56 2.70
N ILE A 55 -3.79 -26.29 2.54
CA ILE A 55 -3.07 -25.33 1.71
C ILE A 55 -2.24 -24.41 2.61
N PRO A 56 -0.91 -24.32 2.44
CA PRO A 56 -0.10 -23.37 3.21
C PRO A 56 -0.49 -21.93 2.87
N VAL A 57 -0.65 -21.08 3.89
CA VAL A 57 -1.06 -19.68 3.71
C VAL A 57 -0.23 -18.72 4.55
N VAL A 58 -0.01 -17.52 4.02
CA VAL A 58 0.60 -16.39 4.71
C VAL A 58 -0.21 -15.12 4.43
N PRO A 59 -0.21 -14.11 5.31
CA PRO A 59 -0.82 -12.82 5.01
C PRO A 59 -0.08 -12.12 3.86
N ALA A 60 -0.82 -11.37 3.05
CA ALA A 60 -0.26 -10.55 1.98
C ALA A 60 -0.92 -9.17 1.97
N ALA A 61 -0.19 -8.16 1.46
CA ALA A 61 -0.78 -6.87 1.14
C ALA A 61 -1.86 -7.05 0.06
N HIS A 62 -3.01 -6.40 0.24
CA HIS A 62 -4.17 -6.64 -0.63
C HIS A 62 -4.89 -5.37 -1.09
N TYR A 63 -5.05 -4.37 -0.20
CA TYR A 63 -5.81 -3.17 -0.49
C TYR A 63 -5.24 -1.95 0.22
N THR A 64 -5.25 -0.80 -0.46
CA THR A 64 -4.77 0.47 0.09
C THR A 64 -5.94 1.33 0.56
N CYS A 65 -6.10 1.50 1.88
CA CYS A 65 -7.14 2.37 2.45
C CYS A 65 -6.73 3.86 2.48
N GLY A 66 -5.43 4.15 2.39
CA GLY A 66 -4.90 5.49 2.22
C GLY A 66 -4.89 5.90 0.75
N GLY A 67 -4.35 7.08 0.46
CA GLY A 67 -4.29 7.61 -0.90
C GLY A 67 -4.39 9.13 -0.90
N VAL A 68 -4.68 9.70 -2.08
CA VAL A 68 -4.90 11.13 -2.25
C VAL A 68 -6.18 11.52 -1.50
N THR A 69 -6.09 12.44 -0.53
CA THR A 69 -7.28 12.87 0.22
C THR A 69 -8.24 13.60 -0.69
N THR A 70 -9.51 13.21 -0.63
CA THR A 70 -10.59 13.84 -1.39
C THR A 70 -11.78 14.20 -0.51
N ASP A 71 -12.59 15.14 -1.00
CA ASP A 71 -13.93 15.41 -0.48
C ASP A 71 -14.97 14.42 -1.06
N LEU A 72 -16.26 14.69 -0.84
CA LEU A 72 -17.37 13.83 -1.32
C LEU A 72 -17.58 13.88 -2.83
N ASP A 73 -17.06 14.91 -3.49
CA ASP A 73 -17.12 15.09 -4.94
C ASP A 73 -15.84 14.55 -5.63
N GLY A 74 -14.94 13.93 -4.85
CA GLY A 74 -13.67 13.41 -5.33
C GLY A 74 -12.61 14.48 -5.62
N GLN A 75 -12.84 15.73 -5.20
CA GLN A 75 -11.89 16.82 -5.36
C GLN A 75 -10.73 16.66 -4.40
N THR A 76 -9.52 16.90 -4.88
CA THR A 76 -8.32 16.98 -4.04
C THR A 76 -8.12 18.41 -3.52
N SER A 77 -7.11 18.63 -2.67
CA SER A 77 -6.72 20.00 -2.29
C SER A 77 -6.12 20.82 -3.45
N LEU A 78 -5.85 20.20 -4.60
CA LEU A 78 -5.40 20.88 -5.81
C LEU A 78 -6.57 21.08 -6.76
N ARG A 79 -6.88 22.35 -7.05
CA ARG A 79 -7.98 22.72 -7.95
C ARG A 79 -7.80 22.04 -9.32
N GLY A 80 -8.87 21.40 -9.80
CA GLY A 80 -8.88 20.70 -11.09
C GLY A 80 -8.26 19.30 -11.07
N LEU A 81 -7.74 18.85 -9.93
CA LEU A 81 -7.27 17.48 -9.73
C LEU A 81 -8.25 16.71 -8.86
N TYR A 82 -8.66 15.53 -9.35
CA TYR A 82 -9.61 14.64 -8.72
C TYR A 82 -8.98 13.26 -8.51
N ALA A 83 -9.45 12.52 -7.51
CA ALA A 83 -9.07 11.13 -7.28
C ALA A 83 -10.28 10.31 -6.82
N ALA A 84 -10.32 9.04 -7.20
CA ALA A 84 -11.42 8.13 -6.86
C ALA A 84 -10.94 6.68 -6.77
N GLY A 85 -11.69 5.86 -6.04
CA GLY A 85 -11.35 4.45 -5.81
C GLY A 85 -10.07 4.28 -4.99
N GLU A 86 -9.31 3.22 -5.26
CA GLU A 86 -8.15 2.82 -4.44
C GLU A 86 -6.95 3.79 -4.49
N SER A 87 -6.92 4.73 -5.44
CA SER A 87 -5.91 5.80 -5.43
C SER A 87 -6.23 6.92 -4.43
N ALA A 88 -7.46 6.98 -3.93
CA ALA A 88 -7.96 8.05 -3.07
C ALA A 88 -8.15 7.60 -1.62
N ARG A 89 -7.98 8.54 -0.70
CA ARG A 89 -8.49 8.46 0.67
C ARG A 89 -9.81 9.24 0.70
N THR A 90 -10.87 8.55 0.29
CA THR A 90 -12.26 9.02 0.32
C THR A 90 -12.81 9.17 1.74
N GLY A 91 -12.22 8.43 2.69
CA GLY A 91 -12.67 8.33 4.08
C GLY A 91 -13.60 7.14 4.35
N LEU A 92 -14.12 6.47 3.32
CA LEU A 92 -15.08 5.37 3.45
C LEU A 92 -14.55 4.19 4.27
N HIS A 93 -13.29 3.81 4.06
CA HIS A 93 -12.72 2.57 4.63
C HIS A 93 -12.08 2.75 6.01
N GLY A 94 -11.88 3.99 6.47
CA GLY A 94 -11.13 4.29 7.69
C GLY A 94 -9.79 3.55 7.73
N GLY A 95 -9.49 2.90 8.86
CA GLY A 95 -8.27 2.10 9.04
C GLY A 95 -8.37 0.64 8.58
N ASN A 96 -9.52 0.17 8.10
CA ASN A 96 -9.70 -1.21 7.63
C ASN A 96 -10.94 -1.35 6.73
N ARG A 97 -10.70 -1.53 5.43
CA ARG A 97 -11.74 -1.74 4.42
C ARG A 97 -12.60 -2.98 4.70
N LEU A 98 -13.92 -2.81 4.61
CA LEU A 98 -14.87 -3.92 4.62
C LEU A 98 -14.86 -4.68 3.28
N ALA A 99 -15.06 -6.00 3.32
CA ALA A 99 -15.04 -6.81 2.11
C ALA A 99 -16.11 -6.34 1.10
N SER A 100 -15.79 -6.47 -0.20
CA SER A 100 -16.68 -6.16 -1.34
C SER A 100 -17.06 -4.69 -1.56
N THR A 101 -16.49 -3.72 -0.81
CA THR A 101 -16.85 -2.30 -0.98
C THR A 101 -15.99 -1.51 -1.98
N SER A 102 -14.77 -1.93 -2.33
CA SER A 102 -13.85 -1.13 -3.18
C SER A 102 -14.36 -0.87 -4.60
N LEU A 103 -15.01 -1.83 -5.24
CA LEU A 103 -15.57 -1.60 -6.59
C LEU A 103 -16.73 -0.60 -6.54
N LEU A 104 -17.54 -0.68 -5.47
CA LEU A 104 -18.64 0.26 -5.27
C LEU A 104 -18.13 1.66 -4.96
N GLU A 105 -17.06 1.79 -4.16
CA GLU A 105 -16.41 3.07 -3.94
C GLU A 105 -15.95 3.71 -5.26
N GLY A 106 -15.24 2.95 -6.10
CA GLY A 106 -14.80 3.46 -7.41
C GLY A 106 -15.96 3.90 -8.30
N LEU A 107 -17.06 3.14 -8.31
CA LEU A 107 -18.27 3.50 -9.07
C LEU A 107 -18.93 4.77 -8.54
N VAL A 108 -19.13 4.86 -7.22
CA VAL A 108 -19.84 5.98 -6.58
C VAL A 108 -19.03 7.27 -6.70
N TYR A 109 -17.73 7.24 -6.38
CA TYR A 109 -16.88 8.42 -6.50
C TYR A 109 -16.61 8.79 -7.96
N GLY A 110 -16.53 7.81 -8.87
CA GLY A 110 -16.44 8.08 -10.30
C GLY A 110 -17.66 8.84 -10.83
N ALA A 111 -18.86 8.45 -10.39
CA ALA A 111 -20.09 9.17 -10.72
C ALA A 111 -20.11 10.58 -10.08
N ALA A 112 -19.76 10.70 -8.79
CA ALA A 112 -19.72 11.99 -8.10
C ALA A 112 -18.77 12.98 -8.78
N VAL A 113 -17.57 12.54 -9.19
CA VAL A 113 -16.62 13.36 -9.95
C VAL A 113 -17.23 13.79 -11.29
N ALA A 114 -17.89 12.89 -12.00
CA ALA A 114 -18.52 13.22 -13.29
C ALA A 114 -19.64 14.25 -13.12
N ASP A 115 -20.50 14.09 -12.12
CA ASP A 115 -21.58 15.02 -11.80
C ASP A 115 -21.02 16.39 -11.39
N HIS A 116 -20.00 16.42 -10.53
CA HIS A 116 -19.36 17.67 -10.12
C HIS A 116 -18.73 18.40 -11.32
N VAL A 117 -17.94 17.71 -12.13
CA VAL A 117 -17.25 18.32 -13.29
C VAL A 117 -18.25 18.77 -14.37
N GLY A 118 -19.29 17.98 -14.63
CA GLY A 118 -20.25 18.23 -15.71
C GLY A 118 -21.40 19.18 -15.35
N GLU A 119 -21.87 19.14 -14.10
CA GLU A 119 -23.15 19.73 -13.72
C GLU A 119 -23.03 20.90 -12.74
N SER A 120 -21.92 21.01 -11.99
CA SER A 120 -21.73 22.11 -11.03
C SER A 120 -21.19 23.39 -11.66
N ASP A 121 -21.51 24.55 -11.06
CA ASP A 121 -20.94 25.84 -11.46
C ASP A 121 -19.41 25.88 -11.22
N GLU A 122 -18.95 25.32 -10.10
CA GLU A 122 -17.53 25.26 -9.73
C GLU A 122 -16.72 24.39 -10.70
N GLY A 123 -17.28 23.24 -11.11
CA GLY A 123 -16.70 22.36 -12.12
C GLY A 123 -16.56 23.05 -13.47
N ARG A 124 -17.62 23.76 -13.92
CA ARG A 124 -17.58 24.58 -15.15
C ARG A 124 -16.53 25.68 -15.09
N GLU A 125 -16.46 26.41 -13.99
CA GLU A 125 -15.45 27.46 -13.80
C GLU A 125 -14.03 26.88 -13.85
N THR A 126 -13.82 25.75 -13.16
CA THR A 126 -12.53 25.06 -13.13
C THR A 126 -12.13 24.52 -14.51
N TYR A 127 -13.09 24.04 -15.30
CA TYR A 127 -12.84 23.62 -16.68
C TYR A 127 -12.37 24.79 -17.56
N GLU A 128 -13.08 25.93 -17.54
CA GLU A 128 -12.70 27.10 -18.34
C GLU A 128 -11.34 27.67 -17.90
N TRP A 129 -11.08 27.72 -16.58
CA TRP A 129 -9.77 28.12 -16.05
C TRP A 129 -8.65 27.18 -16.53
N THR A 130 -8.86 25.86 -16.42
CA THR A 130 -7.86 24.85 -16.84
C THR A 130 -7.55 24.97 -18.33
N LYS A 131 -8.58 25.15 -19.15
CA LYS A 131 -8.46 25.34 -20.60
C LYS A 131 -7.63 26.59 -20.94
N GLU A 132 -7.87 27.70 -20.24
CA GLU A 132 -7.08 28.93 -20.42
C GLU A 132 -5.60 28.72 -20.04
N VAL A 133 -5.33 28.07 -18.91
CA VAL A 133 -3.96 27.77 -18.45
C VAL A 133 -3.23 26.87 -19.45
N ILE A 134 -3.86 25.80 -19.94
CA ILE A 134 -3.26 24.90 -20.93
C ILE A 134 -2.90 25.65 -22.22
N ASN A 135 -3.80 26.50 -22.73
CA ASN A 135 -3.53 27.31 -23.92
C ASN A 135 -2.33 28.26 -23.72
N GLN A 136 -2.18 28.83 -22.51
CA GLN A 136 -1.03 29.66 -22.16
C GLN A 136 0.28 28.87 -22.04
N LEU A 137 0.21 27.62 -21.54
CA LEU A 137 1.38 26.74 -21.47
C LEU A 137 1.80 26.24 -22.85
N ASP A 138 0.86 25.85 -23.71
CA ASP A 138 1.12 25.38 -25.07
C ASP A 138 1.68 26.48 -25.99
N SER A 139 1.29 27.74 -25.74
CA SER A 139 1.86 28.88 -26.44
C SER A 139 3.29 29.20 -25.98
N LYS A 140 3.65 28.94 -24.72
CA LYS A 140 5.01 29.10 -24.16
C LYS A 140 5.94 27.92 -24.45
N SER A 141 5.44 26.69 -24.49
CA SER A 141 6.24 25.48 -24.71
C SER A 141 6.79 25.37 -26.14
N LYS A 142 6.24 26.14 -27.09
CA LYS A 142 6.79 26.30 -28.45
C LYS A 142 8.12 27.06 -28.49
N GLU A 143 8.56 27.73 -27.42
CA GLU A 143 9.79 28.54 -27.45
C GLU A 143 11.05 27.87 -26.88
N SER A 144 10.99 26.89 -26.00
CA SER A 144 12.14 26.05 -25.60
C SER A 144 11.70 25.17 -24.43
N SER A 145 11.32 23.93 -24.70
CA SER A 145 11.26 22.92 -23.64
C SER A 145 12.03 21.71 -24.15
N PRO A 146 13.13 21.31 -23.47
CA PRO A 146 13.76 20.05 -23.77
C PRO A 146 12.71 18.96 -23.56
N GLN A 147 12.32 18.30 -24.65
CA GLN A 147 11.50 17.09 -24.58
C GLN A 147 12.19 16.11 -23.63
N PRO A 148 11.48 15.51 -22.65
CA PRO A 148 12.08 14.47 -21.83
C PRO A 148 12.55 13.38 -22.79
N VAL A 149 13.87 13.21 -22.88
CA VAL A 149 14.46 12.17 -23.70
C VAL A 149 14.15 10.88 -22.99
N TYR A 150 13.11 10.17 -23.45
CA TYR A 150 12.84 8.79 -23.05
C TYR A 150 14.00 7.93 -23.56
N ALA A 151 15.04 7.82 -22.74
CA ALA A 151 16.18 6.97 -23.03
C ALA A 151 15.86 5.54 -22.63
N THR A 152 16.20 4.57 -23.48
CA THR A 152 16.22 3.15 -23.11
C THR A 152 17.62 2.78 -22.67
N SER A 153 17.89 2.88 -21.36
CA SER A 153 19.09 2.33 -20.74
C SER A 153 18.74 1.03 -20.01
N THR A 154 19.10 -0.11 -20.61
CA THR A 154 18.87 -1.43 -19.98
C THR A 154 19.52 -1.53 -18.60
N ALA A 155 20.71 -0.94 -18.42
CA ALA A 155 21.42 -0.97 -17.14
C ALA A 155 20.67 -0.19 -16.05
N THR A 156 20.14 1.00 -16.38
CA THR A 156 19.38 1.82 -15.43
C THR A 156 18.04 1.18 -15.06
N SER A 157 17.37 0.55 -16.02
CA SER A 157 16.15 -0.23 -15.73
C SER A 157 16.42 -1.46 -14.87
N VAL A 158 17.58 -2.13 -15.02
CA VAL A 158 17.97 -3.24 -14.14
C VAL A 158 18.22 -2.74 -12.72
N ALA A 159 19.02 -1.68 -12.55
CA ALA A 159 19.26 -1.06 -11.25
C ALA A 159 17.93 -0.64 -10.57
N ALA A 160 17.01 -0.05 -11.33
CA ALA A 160 15.71 0.35 -10.81
C ALA A 160 14.90 -0.84 -10.26
N ARG A 161 14.97 -1.99 -10.93
CA ARG A 161 14.27 -3.23 -10.50
C ARG A 161 14.92 -3.84 -9.26
N GLU A 162 16.24 -3.80 -9.17
CA GLU A 162 16.98 -4.28 -8.00
C GLU A 162 16.64 -3.44 -6.75
N LEU A 163 16.67 -2.11 -6.88
CA LEU A 163 16.31 -1.22 -5.78
C LEU A 163 14.83 -1.35 -5.39
N LEU A 164 13.93 -1.62 -6.36
CA LEU A 164 12.53 -1.89 -6.07
C LEU A 164 12.33 -3.20 -5.28
N VAL A 165 13.19 -4.21 -5.48
CA VAL A 165 13.18 -5.43 -4.65
C VAL A 165 13.60 -5.11 -3.22
N GLU A 166 14.62 -4.27 -3.03
CA GLU A 166 15.05 -3.83 -1.71
C GLU A 166 13.98 -3.01 -0.98
N LEU A 167 13.30 -2.11 -1.70
CA LEU A 167 12.15 -1.36 -1.19
C LEU A 167 11.06 -2.31 -0.70
N ARG A 168 10.66 -3.29 -1.54
CA ARG A 168 9.63 -4.26 -1.18
C ARG A 168 10.01 -5.08 0.04
N ARG A 169 11.27 -5.49 0.14
CA ARG A 169 11.80 -6.19 1.31
C ARG A 169 11.71 -5.32 2.56
N THR A 170 12.14 -4.07 2.49
CA THR A 170 12.03 -3.12 3.61
C THR A 170 10.58 -2.93 4.07
N MET A 171 9.66 -2.78 3.12
CA MET A 171 8.22 -2.68 3.43
C MET A 171 7.67 -3.96 4.06
N TRP A 172 8.10 -5.13 3.58
CA TRP A 172 7.68 -6.43 4.09
C TRP A 172 8.17 -6.68 5.52
N ASP A 173 9.46 -6.41 5.75
CA ASP A 173 10.15 -6.72 7.01
C ASP A 173 9.71 -5.77 8.14
N TYR A 174 9.45 -4.49 7.83
CA TYR A 174 9.26 -3.45 8.87
C TYR A 174 7.92 -2.71 8.84
N VAL A 175 7.22 -2.71 7.69
CA VAL A 175 5.96 -1.95 7.49
C VAL A 175 4.77 -2.88 7.26
N GLY A 176 4.91 -4.15 7.68
CA GLY A 176 3.94 -5.22 7.49
C GLY A 176 2.77 -5.21 8.48
N VAL A 177 2.32 -6.43 8.83
CA VAL A 177 1.12 -6.71 9.64
C VAL A 177 1.27 -6.20 11.07
N VAL A 178 2.45 -6.41 11.66
CA VAL A 178 2.83 -5.94 13.01
C VAL A 178 4.05 -5.07 12.85
N ARG A 179 4.07 -3.94 13.56
CA ARG A 179 5.10 -2.91 13.45
C ARG A 179 5.63 -2.58 14.84
N THR A 180 6.88 -2.14 14.91
CA THR A 180 7.46 -1.60 16.15
C THR A 180 8.07 -0.22 15.89
N PRO A 181 8.20 0.63 16.93
CA PRO A 181 8.91 1.90 16.82
C PRO A 181 10.28 1.76 16.15
N THR A 182 11.12 0.82 16.62
CA THR A 182 12.46 0.59 16.10
C THR A 182 12.44 0.11 14.65
N GLY A 183 11.60 -0.88 14.33
CA GLY A 183 11.45 -1.37 12.96
C GLY A 183 11.03 -0.26 11.99
N LEU A 184 10.09 0.59 12.38
CA LEU A 184 9.65 1.72 11.56
C LEU A 184 10.75 2.79 11.41
N SER A 185 11.54 3.07 12.43
CA SER A 185 12.71 3.96 12.32
C SER A 185 13.72 3.43 11.30
N THR A 186 14.04 2.13 11.34
CA THR A 186 14.91 1.47 10.36
C THR A 186 14.32 1.57 8.96
N ALA A 187 13.02 1.29 8.80
CA ALA A 187 12.33 1.41 7.52
C ALA A 187 12.45 2.81 6.93
N ILE A 188 12.20 3.85 7.73
CA ILE A 188 12.30 5.25 7.29
C ILE A 188 13.71 5.57 6.80
N SER A 189 14.75 5.14 7.54
CA SER A 189 16.14 5.35 7.13
C SER A 189 16.45 4.68 5.79
N ASN A 190 16.07 3.41 5.64
CA ASN A 190 16.32 2.65 4.41
C ASN A 190 15.54 3.22 3.22
N LEU A 191 14.25 3.51 3.41
CA LEU A 191 13.39 4.07 2.36
C LEU A 191 13.85 5.46 1.90
N ARG A 192 14.42 6.27 2.81
CA ARG A 192 15.01 7.56 2.44
C ARG A 192 16.23 7.38 1.53
N GLY A 193 17.14 6.47 1.87
CA GLY A 193 18.30 6.16 1.01
C GLY A 193 17.86 5.64 -0.36
N ILE A 194 16.91 4.71 -0.39
CA ILE A 194 16.31 4.21 -1.63
C ILE A 194 15.67 5.32 -2.45
N ARG A 195 14.96 6.27 -1.82
CA ARG A 195 14.32 7.40 -2.51
C ARG A 195 15.36 8.32 -3.15
N GLU A 196 16.43 8.64 -2.44
CA GLU A 196 17.51 9.49 -2.96
C GLU A 196 18.17 8.84 -4.18
N GLU A 197 18.50 7.55 -4.12
CA GLU A 197 19.04 6.82 -5.26
C GLU A 197 18.02 6.67 -6.41
N ALA A 198 16.74 6.49 -6.10
CA ALA A 198 15.68 6.44 -7.10
C ALA A 198 15.53 7.76 -7.88
N ASP A 199 15.68 8.90 -7.20
CA ASP A 199 15.67 10.22 -7.84
C ASP A 199 16.86 10.38 -8.80
N ASP A 200 18.06 9.92 -8.41
CA ASP A 200 19.26 9.94 -9.27
C ASP A 200 19.10 9.04 -10.52
N ILE A 201 18.56 7.82 -10.32
CA ILE A 201 18.26 6.86 -11.38
C ILE A 201 17.23 7.45 -12.36
N TYR A 202 16.15 8.05 -11.84
CA TYR A 202 15.11 8.68 -12.65
C TYR A 202 15.63 9.89 -13.44
N ALA A 203 16.45 10.74 -12.81
CA ALA A 203 17.06 11.88 -13.47
C ALA A 203 18.02 11.47 -14.60
N THR A 204 18.69 10.32 -14.45
CA THR A 204 19.59 9.76 -15.47
C THR A 204 18.83 9.18 -16.66
N CYS A 205 17.70 8.50 -16.43
CA CYS A 205 16.94 7.82 -17.47
C CYS A 205 15.46 7.79 -17.12
N ILE A 206 14.66 8.60 -17.81
CA ILE A 206 13.22 8.67 -17.60
C ILE A 206 12.53 7.56 -18.41
N ASN A 207 11.98 6.56 -17.72
CA ASN A 207 11.11 5.53 -18.28
C ASN A 207 10.12 5.01 -17.23
N ALA A 208 9.29 4.04 -17.59
CA ALA A 208 8.24 3.53 -16.71
C ALA A 208 8.81 2.84 -15.46
N GLU A 209 9.92 2.10 -15.61
CA GLU A 209 10.56 1.41 -14.49
C GLU A 209 11.19 2.38 -13.49
N THR A 210 11.91 3.40 -13.97
CA THR A 210 12.54 4.40 -13.10
C THR A 210 11.51 5.31 -12.44
N ALA A 211 10.46 5.71 -13.17
CA ALA A 211 9.33 6.44 -12.60
C ALA A 211 8.61 5.59 -11.53
N GLY A 212 8.35 4.31 -11.83
CA GLY A 212 7.68 3.40 -10.92
C GLY A 212 8.48 3.15 -9.63
N LEU A 213 9.81 3.02 -9.72
CA LEU A 213 10.67 2.94 -8.53
C LEU A 213 10.58 4.23 -7.70
N ARG A 214 10.75 5.39 -8.34
CA ARG A 214 10.70 6.69 -7.65
C ARG A 214 9.37 6.85 -6.91
N ASP A 215 8.26 6.68 -7.61
CA ASP A 215 6.94 6.87 -7.04
C ASP A 215 6.66 5.86 -5.90
N ALA A 216 7.12 4.61 -6.05
CA ALA A 216 7.06 3.62 -4.99
C ALA A 216 7.89 4.01 -3.75
N ALA A 217 9.06 4.63 -3.93
CA ALA A 217 9.92 5.07 -2.84
C ALA A 217 9.26 6.20 -2.02
N TYR A 218 8.71 7.21 -2.70
CA TYR A 218 7.94 8.27 -2.06
C TYR A 218 6.71 7.71 -1.31
N ALA A 219 5.95 6.81 -1.95
CA ALA A 219 4.78 6.21 -1.31
C ALA A 219 5.16 5.35 -0.10
N GLY A 220 6.20 4.52 -0.22
CA GLY A 220 6.69 3.66 0.85
C GLY A 220 7.15 4.46 2.07
N GLU A 221 7.97 5.49 1.86
CA GLU A 221 8.45 6.36 2.94
C GLU A 221 7.27 7.09 3.61
N ALA A 222 6.31 7.61 2.83
CA ALA A 222 5.12 8.26 3.38
C ALA A 222 4.31 7.32 4.29
N VAL A 223 4.12 6.06 3.88
CA VAL A 223 3.45 5.03 4.69
C VAL A 223 4.25 4.75 5.96
N ALA A 224 5.57 4.59 5.88
CA ALA A 224 6.43 4.33 7.04
C ALA A 224 6.42 5.49 8.04
N LEU A 225 6.52 6.73 7.55
CA LEU A 225 6.44 7.94 8.37
C LEU A 225 5.08 8.08 9.06
N ALA A 226 3.98 7.87 8.32
CA ALA A 226 2.63 7.91 8.89
C ALA A 226 2.44 6.82 9.96
N ALA A 227 2.93 5.61 9.70
CA ALA A 227 2.90 4.51 10.65
C ALA A 227 3.74 4.79 11.90
N HIS A 228 4.91 5.44 11.76
CA HIS A 228 5.78 5.76 12.90
C HIS A 228 5.20 6.86 13.79
N ARG A 229 4.54 7.85 13.19
CA ARG A 229 3.87 8.94 13.91
C ARG A 229 2.62 8.46 14.65
N ASN A 230 1.96 7.42 14.15
CA ASN A 230 0.78 6.84 14.80
C ASN A 230 1.19 5.80 15.85
N ARG A 231 1.05 6.13 17.13
CA ARG A 231 1.34 5.21 18.25
C ARG A 231 0.13 4.38 18.69
N VAL A 232 -1.01 4.51 18.01
CA VAL A 232 -2.27 3.86 18.40
C VAL A 232 -2.66 2.80 17.39
N SER A 233 -2.73 1.55 17.85
CA SER A 233 -3.22 0.43 17.05
C SER A 233 -4.71 0.58 16.74
N ALA A 234 -5.07 0.63 15.45
CA ALA A 234 -6.44 0.72 14.97
C ALA A 234 -6.59 0.11 13.56
N GLY A 235 -7.64 -0.67 13.35
CA GLY A 235 -7.89 -1.33 12.06
C GLY A 235 -6.76 -2.26 11.62
N ALA A 236 -6.20 -1.99 10.43
CA ALA A 236 -5.05 -2.71 9.87
C ALA A 236 -3.69 -2.19 10.37
N HIS A 237 -3.65 -1.02 11.03
CA HIS A 237 -2.43 -0.53 11.66
C HIS A 237 -2.29 -1.16 13.05
N CYS A 238 -1.27 -2.00 13.21
CA CYS A 238 -0.91 -2.64 14.48
C CYS A 238 0.52 -2.27 14.85
N ILE A 239 0.69 -1.51 15.92
CA ILE A 239 1.98 -1.16 16.49
C ILE A 239 2.11 -1.79 17.88
N VAL A 240 3.24 -2.45 18.12
CA VAL A 240 3.64 -2.98 19.43
C VAL A 240 4.73 -2.06 19.95
N LEU A 241 4.48 -1.43 21.09
CA LEU A 241 5.45 -0.58 21.74
C LEU A 241 6.46 -1.48 22.45
N GLU A 242 7.74 -1.24 22.16
CA GLU A 242 8.85 -1.87 22.87
C GLU A 242 8.94 -1.18 24.24
N GLU A 243 9.20 -1.94 25.32
CA GLU A 243 9.47 -1.34 26.62
C GLU A 243 10.72 -0.45 26.46
N GLU A 244 10.63 0.81 26.86
CA GLU A 244 11.82 1.64 26.98
C GLU A 244 12.67 0.96 28.06
N ASP A 245 13.89 0.52 27.72
CA ASP A 245 14.86 0.07 28.71
C ASP A 245 14.99 1.21 29.74
N SER A 246 14.31 1.04 30.87
CA SER A 246 14.40 1.96 31.99
C SER A 246 15.74 1.71 32.66
N ASP A 247 16.81 2.24 32.06
CA ASP A 247 18.06 2.53 32.76
C ASP A 247 17.79 3.68 33.74
N SER A 248 17.06 3.38 34.80
CA SER A 248 17.11 4.12 36.06
C SER A 248 16.80 3.17 37.20
N ASP A 249 17.84 2.81 37.94
CA ASP A 249 17.77 2.26 39.29
C ASP A 249 16.70 2.98 40.12
N SER A 250 15.63 2.29 40.48
CA SER A 250 14.95 2.53 41.75
C SER A 250 14.21 1.29 42.21
N ASP A 251 14.71 0.71 43.30
CA ASP A 251 13.99 -0.20 44.18
C ASP A 251 12.58 0.35 44.50
N GLY A 252 11.55 -0.49 44.37
CA GLY A 252 10.21 -0.15 44.83
C GLY A 252 9.15 -1.19 44.46
N GLU A 253 8.68 -1.94 45.45
CA GLU A 253 7.65 -2.97 45.36
C GLU A 253 6.28 -2.45 44.87
N ALA A 254 5.59 -3.34 44.13
CA ALA A 254 4.14 -3.61 44.07
C ALA A 254 3.13 -2.51 43.66
N GLU A 255 2.33 -2.79 42.63
CA GLU A 255 0.92 -3.22 42.81
C GLU A 255 0.27 -3.65 41.47
N ILE A 256 -0.36 -4.82 41.47
CA ILE A 256 -1.22 -5.32 40.39
C ILE A 256 -2.60 -4.71 40.61
N ALA A 257 -3.02 -3.76 39.76
CA ALA A 257 -4.39 -3.29 39.71
C ALA A 257 -5.09 -3.81 38.45
N ALA A 258 -5.94 -4.81 38.66
CA ALA A 258 -6.97 -5.22 37.71
C ALA A 258 -8.09 -4.16 37.65
N ALA A 259 -8.55 -3.83 36.43
CA ALA A 259 -9.91 -3.35 36.20
C ALA A 259 -10.28 -3.48 34.71
N GLY A 260 -11.20 -4.40 34.39
CA GLY A 260 -12.22 -4.14 33.38
C GLY A 260 -13.38 -3.34 34.01
N PRO A 261 -14.56 -3.22 33.37
CA PRO A 261 -14.99 -3.73 32.06
C PRO A 261 -14.87 -2.73 30.90
#